data_AF-A0A962IPJ7-F1
#
_entry.id   AF-A0A962IPJ7-F1
#
_cell.length_a   1.000
_cell.length_b   1.000
_cell.length_c   1.000
_cell.angle_alpha   90.00
_cell.angle_beta   90.00
_cell.angle_gamma   90.00
#
_symmetry.space_group_name_H-M   'P 1'
#
loop_
_entity.id
_entity.type
_entity.pdbx_description
1 polymer ?
#
loop_
_entity_poly.entity_id
_entity_poly.type
_entity_poly.pdbx_seq_one_letter_code
_entity_poly.pdbx_strand_id
1 'polypeptide(L)' 'MDLSDEKLMAEVKAGQLAHAGLLFERYQQRIYHYFLRSLGNAADAQDAAQSTFVRMLSYRHSY' A
#
# COMPACT_ATOMS: atom_id res chain seq x y z
N MET A 1 -9.38 18.77 2.82
CA MET A 1 -8.38 18.62 1.75
C MET A 1 -7.69 17.30 1.98
N ASP A 2 -7.88 16.34 1.10
CA ASP A 2 -7.14 15.09 1.15
C ASP A 2 -5.65 15.38 0.85
N LEU A 3 -4.72 14.84 1.63
CA LEU A 3 -3.30 14.95 1.32
C LEU A 3 -2.99 14.18 0.02
N SER A 4 -2.04 14.68 -0.78
CA SER A 4 -1.53 13.92 -1.92
C SER A 4 -0.76 12.69 -1.44
N ASP A 5 -0.60 11.71 -2.31
CA ASP A 5 0.06 10.45 -1.94
C ASP A 5 1.55 10.66 -1.62
N GLU A 6 2.20 11.61 -2.29
CA GLU A 6 3.59 11.98 -2.00
C GLU A 6 3.73 12.57 -0.61
N LYS A 7 2.77 13.42 -0.20
CA LYS A 7 2.75 13.98 1.16
C LYS A 7 2.47 12.91 2.19
N LEU A 8 1.51 12.02 1.93
CA LEU A 8 1.24 10.89 2.82
C LEU A 8 2.47 10.00 2.99
N MET A 9 3.17 9.66 1.91
CA MET A 9 4.40 8.87 1.99
C MET A 9 5.54 9.60 2.71
N ALA A 10 5.66 10.92 2.56
CA ALA A 10 6.63 11.71 3.32
C ALA A 10 6.35 11.66 4.84
N GLU A 11 5.08 11.77 5.26
CA GLU A 11 4.67 11.63 6.66
C GLU A 11 4.91 10.21 7.18
N VAL A 12 4.62 9.18 6.38
CA VAL A 12 4.90 7.77 6.73
C VAL A 12 6.40 7.56 6.92
N LYS A 13 7.25 8.11 6.05
CA LYS A 13 8.71 8.08 6.19
C LYS A 13 9.16 8.78 7.47
N ALA A 14 8.53 9.91 7.83
CA ALA A 14 8.79 10.64 9.07
C ALA A 14 8.29 9.92 10.34
N GLY A 15 7.66 8.75 10.21
CA GLY A 15 7.21 7.91 11.32
C GLY A 15 5.72 8.01 11.64
N GLN A 16 4.96 8.83 10.90
CA GLN A 16 3.50 8.96 11.09
C GLN A 16 2.75 7.82 10.38
N LEU A 17 2.92 6.59 10.89
CA LEU A 17 2.42 5.36 10.25
C LEU A 17 0.90 5.34 10.04
N ALA A 18 0.12 6.11 10.80
CA ALA A 18 -1.33 6.23 10.61
C ALA A 18 -1.70 6.71 9.20
N HIS A 19 -0.86 7.55 8.57
CA HIS A 19 -1.08 8.02 7.19
C HIS A 19 -0.95 6.90 6.15
N ALA A 20 -0.30 5.78 6.48
CA ALA A 20 -0.28 4.62 5.60
C ALA A 20 -1.66 3.97 5.46
N GLY A 21 -2.57 4.16 6.43
CA GLY A 21 -3.95 3.71 6.33
C GLY A 21 -4.70 4.38 5.17
N LEU A 22 -4.47 5.67 4.95
CA LEU A 22 -5.08 6.41 3.83
C LEU A 22 -4.57 5.90 2.47
N LEU A 23 -3.28 5.60 2.37
CA LEU A 23 -2.71 4.97 1.18
C LEU A 23 -3.27 3.56 0.97
N PHE A 24 -3.42 2.78 2.04
CA PHE A 24 -4.03 1.46 1.97
C PHE A 24 -5.47 1.54 1.45
N GLU A 25 -6.31 2.41 2.00
CA GLU A 25 -7.69 2.63 1.57
C GLU A 25 -7.77 2.99 0.08
N ARG A 26 -6.90 3.90 -0.38
CA ARG A 26 -6.86 4.35 -1.79
C ARG A 26 -6.42 3.26 -2.76
N TYR A 27 -5.49 2.39 -2.36
CA TYR A 27 -4.78 1.52 -3.30
C TYR A 27 -5.07 0.02 -3.16
N GLN A 28 -5.59 -0.46 -2.02
CA GLN A 28 -5.75 -1.90 -1.75
C GLN A 28 -6.55 -2.61 -2.84
N GLN A 29 -7.67 -2.04 -3.28
CA GLN A 29 -8.56 -2.67 -4.27
C GLN A 29 -7.90 -2.72 -5.65
N ARG A 30 -7.16 -1.66 -6.03
CA ARG A 30 -6.48 -1.59 -7.33
C ARG A 30 -5.33 -2.59 -7.40
N ILE A 31 -4.54 -2.68 -6.33
CA ILE A 31 -3.42 -3.61 -6.21
C ILE A 31 -3.93 -5.06 -6.15
N TYR A 32 -4.96 -5.33 -5.34
CA TYR A 32 -5.61 -6.64 -5.29
C TYR A 32 -6.11 -7.07 -6.67
N HIS A 33 -6.87 -6.22 -7.37
CA HIS A 33 -7.38 -6.57 -8.71
C HIS A 33 -6.28 -6.70 -9.76
N TYR A 34 -5.15 -6.02 -9.61
CA TYR A 34 -3.98 -6.21 -10.46
C TYR A 34 -3.40 -7.62 -10.26
N PHE A 35 -3.18 -8.04 -9.00
CA PHE A 35 -2.69 -9.38 -8.71
C PHE A 35 -3.71 -10.47 -9.06
N LEU A 36 -5.01 -10.22 -8.85
CA LEU A 36 -6.06 -11.17 -9.22
C LEU A 36 -6.06 -11.46 -10.72
N ARG A 37 -5.92 -10.41 -11.55
CA ARG A 37 -5.79 -10.55 -13.01
C ARG A 37 -4.50 -11.26 -13.43
N SER A 38 -3.43 -11.12 -12.65
CA SER A 38 -2.11 -11.66 -12.97
C SER A 38 -1.92 -13.11 -12.51
N LEU A 39 -2.47 -13.45 -11.35
CA LEU A 39 -2.29 -14.75 -10.69
C LEU A 39 -3.47 -15.70 -10.91
N GLY A 40 -4.67 -15.17 -11.17
CA GLY A 40 -5.89 -15.98 -11.35
C GLY A 40 -6.39 -16.66 -10.07
N ASN A 41 -5.73 -16.42 -8.92
CA ASN A 41 -6.08 -16.97 -7.62
C ASN A 41 -6.32 -15.84 -6.61
N ALA A 42 -7.49 -15.87 -5.96
CA ALA A 42 -7.90 -14.82 -5.02
C ALA A 42 -7.06 -14.79 -3.74
N ALA A 43 -6.70 -15.96 -3.19
CA ALA A 43 -5.89 -16.06 -1.98
C ALA A 43 -4.47 -15.53 -2.24
N ASP A 44 -3.84 -15.95 -3.34
CA ASP A 44 -2.50 -15.47 -3.72
C ASP A 44 -2.51 -13.98 -4.03
N ALA A 45 -3.58 -13.48 -4.67
CA ALA A 45 -3.74 -12.06 -4.95
C ALA A 45 -3.90 -11.22 -3.68
N GLN A 46 -4.65 -11.72 -2.70
CA GLN A 46 -4.80 -11.06 -1.41
C GLN A 46 -3.46 -11.03 -0.66
N ASP A 47 -2.73 -12.15 -0.62
CA ASP A 47 -1.42 -12.22 0.04
C ASP A 47 -0.38 -11.31 -0.62
N ALA A 48 -0.34 -11.28 -1.96
CA ALA A 48 0.55 -10.39 -2.71
C ALA A 48 0.23 -8.90 -2.47
N ALA A 49 -1.07 -8.55 -2.43
CA ALA A 49 -1.49 -7.18 -2.12
C ALA A 49 -1.09 -6.79 -0.70
N GLN A 50 -1.35 -7.65 0.29
CA GLN A 50 -0.95 -7.40 1.69
C GLN A 50 0.58 -7.27 1.81
N SER A 51 1.33 -8.22 1.24
CA SER A 51 2.80 -8.20 1.23
C SER A 51 3.37 -6.91 0.61
N THR A 52 2.69 -6.34 -0.38
CA THR A 52 3.10 -5.07 -1.01
C THR A 52 3.06 -3.93 0.01
N PHE A 53 1.97 -3.80 0.79
CA PHE A 53 1.86 -2.77 1.83
C PHE A 53 2.80 -3.02 3.02
N VAL A 54 2.96 -4.28 3.43
CA VAL A 54 3.93 -4.65 4.47
C VAL A 54 5.34 -4.22 4.05
N ARG A 55 5.75 -4.54 2.81
CA ARG A 55 7.05 -4.12 2.27
C ARG A 55 7.17 -2.60 2.18
N MET A 56 6.14 -1.90 1.70
CA MET A 56 6.12 -0.44 1.68
C MET A 56 6.42 0.14 3.07
N LEU A 57 5.81 -0.40 4.12
CA LEU A 57 6.07 0.02 5.50
C LEU A 57 7.48 -0.37 5.99
N SER A 58 7.95 -1.58 5.69
CA SER A 58 9.29 -2.05 6.06
C SER A 58 10.39 -1.19 5.41
N TYR A 59 10.19 -0.75 4.17
CA TYR A 59 11.14 0.03 3.38
C TYR A 59 10.83 1.53 3.31
N ARG A 60 9.94 2.04 4.17
CA ARG A 60 9.50 3.46 4.15
C ARG A 60 10.64 4.49 4.25
N HIS A 61 11.77 4.11 4.82
CA HIS A 61 12.96 4.99 4.95
C HIS A 61 13.76 5.13 3.66
N SER A 62 13.54 4.22 2.70
CA SER A 62 14.22 4.18 1.39
C SER A 62 13.41 4.84 0.27
N TYR A 63 12.20 5.33 0.56
CA TYR A 63 11.41 6.21 -0.30
C TYR A 63 12.04 7.61 -0.36
#